data_AF-A0ABD0BF92-F1
#
_entry.id   AF-A0ABD0BF92-F1
#
_cell.length_a   1.000
_cell.length_b   1.000
_cell.length_c   1.000
_cell.angle_alpha   90.00
_cell.angle_beta   90.00
_cell.angle_gamma   90.00
#
_symmetry.space_group_name_H-M   'P 1'
#
loop_
_entity.id
_entity.type
_entity.pdbx_description
1 polymer ?
#
loop_
_entity_poly.entity_id
_entity_poly.type
_entity_poly.pdbx_seq_one_letter_code
_entity_poly.pdbx_strand_id
1 'polypeptide(L)'
;MIGFRHTDTSNSVSAFQMSINRQLITFWLHQVPETEEDFHTQIDALSISMNISRNDAKNGLRVGVMLRNFPKLLSCLQAHWHLDMPRLVVLEKHLMAINKGLFPKVDSYLYDYFTPQVPGQVIPQKATLSKHIRNYVEGIDPPAAQKPQDQQQRAASFKRGLDGYTRLSVTMTDTEACILQQALKNNRVRNSSIPLWL
;
A
#
# COMPACT_ATOMS: atom_id res chain seq x y z
N MET A 1 16.86 10.09 -26.14
CA MET A 1 15.51 10.11 -25.56
C MET A 1 15.64 10.50 -24.10
N ILE A 2 14.95 11.55 -23.65
CA ILE A 2 14.90 11.88 -22.21
C ILE A 2 13.98 10.84 -21.56
N GLY A 3 14.48 10.13 -20.55
CA GLY A 3 13.78 9.00 -19.94
C GLY A 3 14.41 8.62 -18.61
N PHE A 4 13.65 7.93 -17.77
CA PHE A 4 14.19 7.41 -16.52
C PHE A 4 15.23 6.32 -16.81
N ARG A 5 16.21 6.16 -15.91
CA ARG A 5 17.17 5.05 -15.99
C ARG A 5 16.47 3.67 -15.99
N HIS A 6 15.30 3.60 -15.36
CA HIS A 6 14.50 2.39 -15.24
C HIS A 6 13.60 2.11 -16.48
N THR A 7 13.64 2.98 -17.49
CA THR A 7 12.90 2.79 -18.75
C THR A 7 13.82 2.49 -19.93
N ASP A 8 15.08 2.13 -19.66
CA ASP A 8 16.04 1.71 -20.69
C ASP A 8 15.64 0.34 -21.25
N THR A 9 15.11 0.33 -22.48
CA THR A 9 14.65 -0.90 -23.14
C THR A 9 15.79 -1.80 -23.62
N SER A 10 17.02 -1.28 -23.71
CA SER A 10 18.21 -2.10 -24.01
C SER A 10 18.67 -2.92 -22.80
N ASN A 11 18.27 -2.51 -21.59
CA ASN A 11 18.48 -3.24 -20.36
C ASN A 11 17.34 -4.24 -20.12
N SER A 12 17.64 -5.54 -20.20
CA SER A 12 16.64 -6.61 -20.07
C SER A 12 15.87 -6.58 -18.75
N VAL A 13 16.50 -6.19 -17.65
CA VAL A 13 15.86 -6.08 -16.33
C VAL A 13 14.87 -4.92 -16.31
N SER A 14 15.25 -3.77 -16.87
CA SER A 14 14.37 -2.59 -16.95
C SER A 14 13.18 -2.86 -17.88
N ALA A 15 13.42 -3.46 -19.05
CA ALA A 15 12.38 -3.87 -19.98
C ALA A 15 11.39 -4.86 -19.35
N PHE A 16 11.90 -5.87 -18.63
CA PHE A 16 11.06 -6.83 -17.91
C PHE A 16 10.21 -6.14 -16.84
N GLN A 17 10.79 -5.25 -16.04
CA GLN A 17 10.06 -4.51 -15.02
C GLN A 17 8.97 -3.60 -15.62
N MET A 18 9.25 -2.93 -16.73
CA MET A 18 8.25 -2.15 -17.47
C MET A 18 7.08 -3.05 -17.92
N SER A 19 7.37 -4.26 -18.39
CA SER A 19 6.33 -5.22 -18.79
C SER A 19 5.43 -5.64 -17.62
N ILE A 20 6.00 -5.82 -16.42
CA ILE A 20 5.25 -6.10 -15.18
C ILE A 20 4.36 -4.91 -14.84
N ASN A 21 4.92 -3.71 -14.82
CA ASN A 21 4.19 -2.49 -14.49
C ASN A 21 3.02 -2.27 -15.46
N ARG A 22 3.26 -2.47 -16.77
CA ARG A 22 2.23 -2.39 -17.80
C ARG A 22 1.09 -3.35 -17.54
N GLN A 23 1.38 -4.63 -17.30
CA GLN A 23 0.36 -5.64 -17.07
C GLN A 23 -0.44 -5.34 -15.79
N LEU A 24 0.23 -5.01 -14.68
CA LEU A 24 -0.44 -4.74 -13.42
C LEU A 24 -1.30 -3.48 -13.48
N ILE A 25 -0.77 -2.37 -14.00
CA ILE A 25 -1.54 -1.12 -14.13
C ILE A 25 -2.75 -1.35 -15.02
N THR A 26 -2.57 -2.00 -16.16
CA THR A 26 -3.67 -2.32 -17.09
C THR A 26 -4.72 -3.17 -16.38
N PHE A 27 -4.32 -4.25 -15.71
CA PHE A 27 -5.23 -5.15 -15.01
C PHE A 27 -6.07 -4.42 -13.96
N TRP A 28 -5.42 -3.65 -13.07
CA TRP A 28 -6.11 -2.95 -11.97
C TRP A 28 -7.02 -1.82 -12.45
N LEU A 29 -6.69 -1.15 -13.57
CA LEU A 29 -7.56 -0.16 -14.19
C LEU A 29 -8.89 -0.73 -14.68
N HIS A 30 -8.91 -1.99 -15.13
CA HIS A 30 -10.12 -2.66 -15.60
C HIS A 30 -10.97 -3.24 -14.46
N GLN A 31 -10.47 -3.25 -13.22
CA GLN A 31 -11.27 -3.65 -12.06
C GLN A 31 -12.12 -2.46 -11.58
N VAL A 32 -13.42 -2.49 -11.87
CA VAL A 32 -14.39 -1.45 -11.52
C VAL A 32 -15.50 -2.06 -10.65
N PRO A 33 -15.41 -1.95 -9.32
CA PRO A 33 -16.50 -2.35 -8.43
C PRO A 33 -17.63 -1.32 -8.50
N GLU A 34 -18.88 -1.80 -8.54
CA GLU A 34 -20.08 -0.94 -8.61
C GLU A 34 -20.49 -0.41 -7.23
N THR A 35 -20.41 -1.27 -6.20
CA THR A 35 -20.73 -0.94 -4.80
C THR A 35 -19.61 -1.29 -3.83
N GLU A 36 -19.75 -0.89 -2.56
CA GLU A 36 -18.81 -1.29 -1.49
C GLU A 36 -18.90 -2.81 -1.18
N GLU A 37 -20.09 -3.40 -1.26
CA GLU A 37 -20.26 -4.85 -1.11
C GLU A 37 -19.56 -5.61 -2.24
N ASP A 38 -19.66 -5.08 -3.47
CA ASP A 38 -18.92 -5.60 -4.63
C ASP A 38 -17.42 -5.45 -4.44
N PHE A 39 -16.98 -4.36 -3.79
CA PHE A 39 -15.56 -4.14 -3.48
C PHE A 39 -14.99 -5.29 -2.63
N HIS A 40 -15.68 -5.69 -1.56
CA HIS A 40 -15.25 -6.78 -0.69
C HIS A 40 -15.29 -8.14 -1.38
N THR A 41 -16.36 -8.40 -2.15
CA THR A 41 -16.55 -9.64 -2.92
C THR A 41 -15.49 -9.78 -4.02
N GLN A 42 -15.19 -8.69 -4.72
CA GLN A 42 -14.16 -8.67 -5.76
C GLN A 42 -12.75 -8.86 -5.17
N ILE A 43 -12.45 -8.31 -3.99
CA ILE A 43 -11.19 -8.60 -3.28
C ILE A 43 -11.03 -10.10 -3.04
N ASP A 44 -12.10 -10.78 -2.63
CA ASP A 44 -12.09 -12.23 -2.39
C ASP A 44 -11.79 -13.02 -3.66
N ALA A 45 -12.58 -12.76 -4.71
CA ALA A 45 -12.41 -13.42 -5.99
C ALA A 45 -10.99 -13.23 -6.55
N LEU A 46 -10.49 -11.99 -6.52
CA LEU A 46 -9.14 -11.66 -7.00
C LEU A 46 -8.04 -12.31 -6.15
N SER A 47 -8.18 -12.33 -4.83
CA SER A 47 -7.22 -12.96 -3.93
C SER A 47 -7.06 -14.45 -4.24
N ILE A 48 -8.18 -15.14 -4.46
CA ILE A 48 -8.20 -16.57 -4.80
C ILE A 48 -7.65 -16.79 -6.22
N SER A 49 -8.19 -16.11 -7.23
CA SER A 49 -7.82 -16.35 -8.63
C SER A 49 -6.38 -15.97 -8.97
N MET A 50 -5.85 -14.89 -8.37
CA MET A 50 -4.47 -14.45 -8.59
C MET A 50 -3.47 -15.12 -7.64
N ASN A 51 -3.94 -15.89 -6.66
CA ASN A 51 -3.12 -16.45 -5.58
C ASN A 51 -2.27 -15.37 -4.85
N ILE A 52 -2.93 -14.27 -4.48
CA ILE A 52 -2.32 -13.16 -3.73
C ILE A 52 -3.05 -12.95 -2.41
N SER A 53 -2.46 -12.21 -1.48
CA SER A 53 -3.15 -11.87 -0.24
C SER A 53 -4.35 -10.95 -0.50
N ARG A 54 -5.39 -11.02 0.36
CA ARG A 54 -6.51 -10.05 0.32
C ARG A 54 -6.03 -8.61 0.42
N ASN A 55 -4.94 -8.37 1.14
CA ASN A 55 -4.36 -7.04 1.26
C ASN A 55 -3.76 -6.54 -0.06
N ASP A 56 -3.09 -7.41 -0.82
CA ASP A 56 -2.55 -7.05 -2.13
C ASP A 56 -3.67 -6.83 -3.15
N ALA A 57 -4.70 -7.69 -3.14
CA ALA A 57 -5.89 -7.50 -3.97
C ALA A 57 -6.59 -6.16 -3.65
N LYS A 58 -6.80 -5.85 -2.37
CA LYS A 58 -7.35 -4.58 -1.91
C LYS A 58 -6.51 -3.40 -2.39
N ASN A 59 -5.19 -3.45 -2.20
CA ASN A 59 -4.29 -2.37 -2.59
C ASN A 59 -4.30 -2.14 -4.11
N GLY A 60 -4.31 -3.23 -4.90
CA GLY A 60 -4.44 -3.16 -6.35
C GLY A 60 -5.75 -2.51 -6.79
N LEU A 61 -6.87 -2.94 -6.21
CA LEU A 61 -8.19 -2.40 -6.53
C LEU A 61 -8.29 -0.90 -6.21
N ARG A 62 -7.78 -0.48 -5.04
CA ARG A 62 -7.71 0.95 -4.66
C ARG A 62 -6.82 1.77 -5.59
N VAL A 63 -5.69 1.22 -6.03
CA VAL A 63 -4.82 1.86 -7.04
C VAL A 63 -5.58 2.04 -8.36
N GLY A 64 -6.34 1.05 -8.80
CA GLY A 64 -7.19 1.17 -9.99
C GLY A 64 -8.20 2.31 -9.87
N VAL A 65 -8.89 2.41 -8.72
CA VAL A 65 -9.80 3.53 -8.42
C VAL A 65 -9.07 4.87 -8.44
N MET A 66 -7.90 4.98 -7.79
CA MET A 66 -7.10 6.19 -7.80
C MET A 66 -6.74 6.60 -9.23
N LEU A 67 -6.16 5.71 -10.04
CA LEU A 67 -5.70 6.08 -11.38
C LEU A 67 -6.82 6.58 -12.30
N ARG A 68 -8.07 6.13 -12.12
CA ARG A 68 -9.24 6.67 -12.83
C ARG A 68 -9.60 8.10 -12.43
N ASN A 69 -9.26 8.52 -11.21
CA ASN A 69 -9.45 9.88 -10.71
C ASN A 69 -8.30 10.84 -11.07
N PHE A 70 -7.16 10.31 -11.55
CA PHE A 70 -5.95 11.07 -11.88
C PHE A 70 -5.51 10.79 -13.34
N PRO A 71 -6.26 11.26 -14.35
CA PRO A 71 -6.04 10.93 -15.75
C PRO A 71 -4.71 11.42 -16.32
N LYS A 72 -4.17 12.57 -15.86
CA LYS A 72 -2.86 13.04 -16.32
C LYS A 72 -1.76 12.14 -15.78
N LEU A 73 -1.77 11.81 -14.49
CA LEU A 73 -0.86 10.81 -13.92
C LEU A 73 -0.95 9.50 -14.72
N LEU A 74 -2.16 8.99 -14.96
CA LEU A 74 -2.36 7.77 -15.73
C LEU A 74 -1.70 7.85 -17.12
N SER A 75 -1.89 8.96 -17.85
CA SER A 75 -1.27 9.15 -19.16
C SER A 75 0.27 9.11 -19.09
N CYS A 76 0.88 9.71 -18.07
CA CYS A 76 2.32 9.68 -17.82
C CYS A 76 2.80 8.24 -17.55
N LEU A 77 2.05 7.48 -16.74
CA LEU A 77 2.37 6.07 -16.47
C LEU A 77 2.25 5.19 -17.72
N GLN A 78 1.26 5.44 -18.58
CA GLN A 78 1.09 4.68 -19.82
C GLN A 78 2.16 5.01 -20.87
N ALA A 79 2.70 6.24 -20.85
CA ALA A 79 3.79 6.63 -21.74
C ALA A 79 5.13 5.95 -21.37
N HIS A 80 5.34 5.63 -20.10
CA HIS A 80 6.66 5.29 -19.57
C HIS A 80 6.74 3.96 -18.80
N TRP A 81 5.62 3.43 -18.30
CA TRP A 81 5.51 2.20 -17.50
C TRP A 81 6.53 2.08 -16.36
N HIS A 82 6.85 3.22 -15.74
CA HIS A 82 8.05 3.38 -14.91
C HIS A 82 7.79 3.22 -13.42
N LEU A 83 6.53 3.36 -12.94
CA LEU A 83 6.18 3.14 -11.54
C LEU A 83 5.70 1.71 -11.27
N ASP A 84 6.21 1.13 -10.20
CA ASP A 84 5.82 -0.16 -9.67
C ASP A 84 4.64 -0.05 -8.67
N MET A 85 3.94 -1.17 -8.46
CA MET A 85 2.80 -1.23 -7.54
C MET A 85 3.10 -0.70 -6.13
N PRO A 86 4.27 -1.01 -5.49
CA PRO A 86 4.58 -0.47 -4.17
C PRO A 86 4.61 1.06 -4.09
N ARG A 87 5.01 1.76 -5.16
CA ARG A 87 4.96 3.23 -5.25
C ARG A 87 3.55 3.72 -5.52
N LEU A 88 2.79 3.05 -6.39
CA LEU A 88 1.39 3.40 -6.66
C LEU A 88 0.51 3.27 -5.42
N VAL A 89 0.74 2.25 -4.58
CA VAL A 89 0.04 2.09 -3.30
C VAL A 89 0.39 3.21 -2.31
N VAL A 90 1.61 3.76 -2.38
CA VAL A 90 1.96 4.93 -1.58
C VAL A 90 1.23 6.17 -2.07
N LEU A 91 1.16 6.36 -3.39
CA LEU A 91 0.37 7.45 -3.97
C LEU A 91 -1.09 7.33 -3.54
N GLU A 92 -1.71 6.17 -3.72
CA GLU A 92 -3.12 5.95 -3.38
C GLU A 92 -3.45 6.38 -1.96
N LYS A 93 -2.63 5.98 -0.99
CA LYS A 93 -2.86 6.31 0.43
C LYS A 93 -2.89 7.81 0.72
N HIS A 94 -2.04 8.58 0.04
CA HIS A 94 -1.96 10.03 0.24
C HIS A 94 -2.98 10.77 -0.62
N LEU A 95 -3.16 10.33 -1.86
CA LEU A 95 -3.98 11.03 -2.86
C LEU A 95 -5.47 10.80 -2.66
N MET A 96 -5.89 9.62 -2.19
CA MET A 96 -7.31 9.36 -1.94
C MET A 96 -7.80 9.93 -0.60
N ALA A 97 -6.90 10.47 0.22
CA ALA A 97 -7.23 11.12 1.48
C ALA A 97 -7.54 12.62 1.32
N ILE A 98 -7.12 13.26 0.22
CA ILE A 98 -7.32 14.70 0.01
C ILE A 98 -8.75 15.00 -0.44
N ASN A 99 -9.17 16.25 -0.25
CA ASN A 99 -10.42 16.76 -0.79
C ASN A 99 -10.48 16.57 -2.33
N LYS A 100 -11.56 15.95 -2.83
CA LYS A 100 -11.78 15.68 -4.25
C LYS A 100 -11.70 16.92 -5.14
N GLY A 101 -12.06 18.09 -4.62
CA GLY A 101 -11.92 19.38 -5.33
C GLY A 101 -10.48 19.74 -5.68
N LEU A 102 -9.49 19.15 -5.01
CA LEU A 102 -8.06 19.36 -5.26
C LEU A 102 -7.49 18.38 -6.30
N PHE A 103 -8.23 17.34 -6.71
CA PHE A 103 -7.72 16.31 -7.62
C PHE A 103 -7.13 16.88 -8.92
N PRO A 104 -7.76 17.83 -9.64
CA PRO A 104 -7.18 18.36 -10.89
C PRO A 104 -5.83 19.07 -10.70
N LYS A 105 -5.66 19.78 -9.58
CA LYS A 105 -4.41 20.46 -9.22
C LYS A 105 -3.32 19.44 -8.91
N VAL A 106 -3.66 18.42 -8.11
CA VAL A 106 -2.71 17.37 -7.74
C VAL A 106 -2.35 16.47 -8.93
N ASP A 107 -3.30 16.16 -9.81
CA ASP A 107 -3.06 15.40 -11.03
C ASP A 107 -2.05 16.09 -11.96
N SER A 108 -2.17 17.42 -12.10
CA SER A 108 -1.22 18.23 -12.87
C SER A 108 0.17 18.21 -12.24
N TYR A 109 0.26 18.38 -10.92
CA TYR A 109 1.53 18.29 -10.19
C TYR A 109 2.22 16.93 -10.36
N LEU A 110 1.45 15.83 -10.25
CA LEU A 110 1.98 14.48 -10.37
C LEU A 110 2.45 14.18 -11.79
N TYR A 111 1.75 14.69 -12.81
CA TYR A 111 2.19 14.61 -14.19
C TYR A 111 3.58 15.23 -14.36
N ASP A 112 3.79 16.45 -13.87
CA ASP A 112 5.08 17.13 -13.99
C ASP A 112 6.18 16.39 -13.22
N TYR A 113 5.86 15.93 -12.01
CA TYR A 113 6.80 15.24 -11.12
C TYR A 113 7.27 13.87 -11.66
N PHE A 114 6.36 13.13 -12.31
CA PHE A 114 6.66 11.82 -12.90
C PHE A 114 7.04 11.88 -14.37
N THR A 115 7.13 13.07 -14.95
CA THR A 115 7.69 13.27 -16.29
C THR A 115 9.21 13.45 -16.17
N PRO A 116 10.03 12.63 -16.87
CA PRO A 116 11.48 12.74 -16.78
C PRO A 116 11.95 14.10 -17.33
N GLN A 117 12.68 14.84 -16.52
CA GLN A 117 13.18 16.18 -16.86
C GLN A 117 14.62 16.14 -17.42
N VAL A 118 15.39 15.11 -17.04
CA VAL A 118 16.78 14.92 -17.48
C VAL A 118 17.05 13.47 -17.88
N PRO A 119 17.97 13.21 -18.84
CA PRO A 119 18.33 11.84 -19.22
C PRO A 119 18.85 11.03 -18.02
N GLY A 120 18.37 9.79 -17.88
CA GLY A 120 18.85 8.87 -16.85
C GLY A 120 18.36 9.21 -15.44
N GLN A 121 17.32 10.06 -15.30
CA GLN A 121 16.70 10.36 -14.01
C GLN A 121 16.30 9.08 -13.28
N VAL A 122 16.49 9.05 -11.96
CA VAL A 122 16.17 7.90 -11.11
C VAL A 122 14.86 8.17 -10.39
N ILE A 123 13.97 7.18 -10.36
CA ILE A 123 12.70 7.31 -9.64
C ILE A 123 13.01 7.22 -8.15
N PRO A 124 12.49 8.16 -7.33
CA PRO A 124 12.69 8.11 -5.89
C PRO A 124 12.32 6.76 -5.29
N GLN A 125 13.06 6.35 -4.25
CA GLN A 125 12.67 5.18 -3.46
C GLN A 125 11.32 5.42 -2.79
N LYS A 126 10.60 4.33 -2.48
CA LYS A 126 9.27 4.37 -1.87
C LYS A 126 9.18 5.28 -0.64
N ALA A 127 10.15 5.24 0.26
CA ALA A 127 10.17 6.06 1.47
C ALA A 127 10.32 7.56 1.14
N THR A 128 11.25 7.89 0.24
CA THR A 128 11.47 9.25 -0.26
C THR A 128 10.22 9.78 -0.97
N LEU A 129 9.60 8.96 -1.82
CA LEU A 129 8.36 9.31 -2.50
C LEU A 129 7.25 9.59 -1.48
N SER A 130 7.05 8.69 -0.51
CA SER A 130 6.03 8.87 0.53
C SER A 130 6.19 10.18 1.30
N LYS A 131 7.44 10.48 1.72
CA LYS A 131 7.74 11.74 2.41
C LYS A 131 7.46 12.95 1.53
N HIS A 132 7.90 12.90 0.27
CA HIS A 132 7.73 14.00 -0.67
C HIS A 132 6.24 14.29 -0.94
N ILE A 133 5.45 13.27 -1.25
CA ILE A 133 4.01 13.42 -1.52
C ILE A 133 3.26 13.87 -0.27
N ARG A 134 3.62 13.33 0.92
CA ARG A 134 3.06 13.80 2.19
C ARG A 134 3.29 15.29 2.40
N ASN A 135 4.52 15.76 2.22
CA ASN A 135 4.87 17.17 2.39
C ASN A 135 4.10 18.07 1.40
N TYR A 136 3.94 17.61 0.15
CA TYR A 136 3.13 18.31 -0.84
C TYR A 136 1.66 18.39 -0.41
N VAL A 137 1.07 17.27 0.01
CA VAL A 137 -0.31 17.20 0.52
C VAL A 137 -0.48 18.10 1.75
N GLU A 138 0.46 18.11 2.68
CA GLU A 138 0.44 18.96 3.88
C GLU A 138 0.37 20.45 3.54
N GLY A 139 1.01 20.87 2.44
CA GLY A 139 0.96 22.25 1.97
C GLY A 139 -0.36 22.67 1.30
N ILE A 140 -1.19 21.73 0.86
CA ILE A 140 -2.43 22.02 0.10
C ILE A 140 -3.71 21.55 0.79
N ASP A 141 -3.60 20.54 1.65
CA ASP A 141 -4.68 19.93 2.42
C ASP A 141 -4.10 19.38 3.75
N PRO A 142 -3.75 20.27 4.71
CA PRO A 142 -3.15 19.85 5.98
C PRO A 142 -3.95 18.79 6.74
N PRO A 143 -5.31 18.84 6.81
CA PRO A 143 -6.10 17.77 7.43
C PRO A 143 -5.85 16.39 6.82
N ALA A 144 -5.73 16.28 5.49
CA ALA A 144 -5.46 15.02 4.81
C ALA A 144 -4.04 14.47 5.06
N ALA A 145 -3.07 15.34 5.37
CA ALA A 145 -1.71 14.93 5.72
C ALA A 145 -1.56 14.42 7.16
N GLN A 146 -2.50 14.77 8.05
CA GLN A 146 -2.47 14.27 9.42
C GLN A 146 -2.65 12.76 9.40
N LYS A 147 -1.73 12.04 10.06
CA LYS A 147 -2.01 10.63 10.35
C LYS A 147 -3.21 10.63 11.28
N PRO A 148 -4.22 9.76 11.07
CA PRO A 148 -5.26 9.58 12.07
C PRO A 148 -4.56 9.35 13.41
N GLN A 149 -4.82 10.22 14.39
CA GLN A 149 -4.43 9.96 15.79
C GLN A 149 -4.97 8.59 16.25
N ASP A 150 -5.97 8.08 15.53
CA ASP A 150 -6.54 6.74 15.67
C ASP A 150 -5.60 5.56 15.40
N GLN A 151 -4.39 5.75 14.87
CA GLN A 151 -3.38 4.67 14.89
C GLN A 151 -2.73 4.46 16.26
N GLN A 152 -3.05 5.32 17.24
CA GLN A 152 -2.85 5.05 18.67
C GLN A 152 -4.11 4.47 19.33
N GLN A 153 -5.14 4.08 18.58
CA GLN A 153 -6.23 3.30 19.16
C GLN A 153 -5.71 1.90 19.48
N ARG A 154 -6.00 1.48 20.72
CA ARG A 154 -5.78 0.13 21.24
C ARG A 154 -6.27 -0.89 20.21
N ALA A 155 -5.35 -1.50 19.48
CA ALA A 155 -5.68 -2.44 18.43
C ALA A 155 -4.96 -3.74 18.73
N ALA A 156 -5.70 -4.84 18.88
CA ALA A 156 -5.16 -6.18 18.97
C ALA A 156 -5.42 -6.92 17.65
N SER A 157 -4.39 -7.55 17.10
CA SER A 157 -4.47 -8.37 15.91
C SER A 157 -3.93 -9.77 16.19
N PHE A 158 -4.64 -10.77 15.67
CA PHE A 158 -4.27 -12.17 15.78
C PHE A 158 -3.90 -12.68 14.40
N LYS A 159 -2.68 -13.21 14.27
CA LYS A 159 -2.20 -13.89 13.06
C LYS A 159 -1.98 -15.36 13.39
N ARG A 160 -2.88 -16.22 12.91
CA ARG A 160 -2.75 -17.68 13.05
C ARG A 160 -1.70 -18.19 12.05
N GLY A 161 -0.71 -18.92 12.55
CA GLY A 161 0.29 -19.59 11.75
C GLY A 161 -0.08 -21.04 11.46
N LEU A 162 0.45 -21.58 10.37
CA LEU A 162 0.32 -23.00 9.99
C LEU A 162 1.15 -23.93 10.90
N ASP A 163 2.00 -23.35 11.74
CA ASP A 163 2.84 -24.01 12.75
C ASP A 163 2.06 -24.34 14.05
N GLY A 164 0.74 -24.10 14.08
CA GLY A 164 -0.09 -24.25 15.27
C GLY A 164 0.02 -23.09 16.26
N TYR A 165 0.84 -22.08 15.97
CA TYR A 165 1.01 -20.91 16.83
C TYR A 165 0.19 -19.71 16.34
N THR A 166 -0.45 -19.00 17.27
CA THR A 166 -1.08 -17.71 16.98
C THR A 166 -0.21 -16.58 17.51
N ARG A 167 0.11 -15.62 16.65
CA ARG A 167 0.87 -14.41 17.00
C ARG A 167 -0.11 -13.29 17.33
N LEU A 168 0.03 -12.69 18.51
CA LEU A 168 -0.71 -11.51 18.95
C LEU A 168 0.16 -10.27 18.75
N SER A 169 -0.33 -9.28 18.03
CA SER A 169 0.27 -7.94 17.99
C SER A 169 -0.75 -6.94 18.50
N VAL A 170 -0.37 -6.19 19.54
CA VAL A 170 -1.27 -5.29 20.24
C VAL A 170 -0.58 -3.99 20.62
N THR A 171 -1.25 -2.87 20.39
CA THR A 171 -0.84 -1.55 20.90
C THR A 171 -1.54 -1.31 22.23
N MET A 172 -0.77 -1.12 23.30
CA MET A 172 -1.28 -0.90 24.65
C MET A 172 -0.33 0.00 25.46
N THR A 173 -0.76 0.43 26.63
CA THR A 173 0.11 1.15 27.58
C THR A 173 1.15 0.21 28.18
N ASP A 174 2.25 0.78 28.70
CA ASP A 174 3.31 0.01 29.33
C ASP A 174 2.81 -0.78 30.56
N THR A 175 1.89 -0.18 31.33
CA THR A 175 1.23 -0.85 32.47
C THR A 175 0.45 -2.09 32.03
N GLU A 176 -0.34 -2.00 30.97
CA GLU A 176 -1.07 -3.14 30.40
C GLU A 176 -0.11 -4.22 29.87
N ALA A 177 1.02 -3.81 29.27
CA ALA A 177 2.03 -4.73 28.76
C ALA A 177 2.69 -5.55 29.89
N CYS A 178 3.01 -4.91 31.01
CA CYS A 178 3.50 -5.59 32.20
C CYS A 178 2.49 -6.61 32.75
N ILE A 179 1.20 -6.25 32.83
CA ILE A 179 0.14 -7.15 33.30
C ILE A 179 0.02 -8.37 32.37
N LEU A 180 -0.03 -8.14 31.05
CA LEU A 180 -0.12 -9.22 30.06
C LEU A 180 1.10 -10.14 30.13
N GLN A 181 2.31 -9.59 30.28
CA GLN A 181 3.53 -10.37 30.39
C GLN A 181 3.52 -11.26 31.65
N GLN A 182 3.09 -10.73 32.79
CA GLN A 182 2.97 -11.51 34.03
C GLN A 182 1.91 -12.62 33.91
N ALA A 183 0.75 -12.31 33.33
CA ALA A 183 -0.32 -13.29 33.11
C ALA A 183 0.14 -14.46 32.20
N LEU A 184 0.90 -14.17 31.15
CA LEU A 184 1.45 -15.18 30.24
C LEU A 184 2.54 -16.03 30.92
N LYS A 185 3.39 -15.44 31.76
CA LYS A 185 4.39 -16.17 32.55
C LYS A 185 3.74 -17.12 33.56
N ASN A 186 2.74 -16.64 34.31
CA ASN A 186 2.07 -17.43 35.35
C ASN A 186 1.29 -18.62 34.75
N ASN A 187 0.65 -18.44 33.59
CA ASN A 187 -0.04 -19.54 32.90
C ASN A 187 0.93 -20.58 32.32
N ARG A 188 2.13 -20.18 31.86
CA ARG A 188 3.16 -21.13 31.43
C ARG A 188 3.58 -22.08 32.56
N VAL A 189 3.75 -21.56 33.77
CA VAL A 189 4.12 -22.34 34.96
C VAL A 189 3.01 -23.32 35.36
N ARG A 190 1.74 -22.95 35.18
CA ARG A 190 0.59 -23.78 35.56
C ARG A 190 0.39 -24.98 34.63
N ASN A 191 0.67 -24.83 33.33
CA ASN A 191 0.58 -25.93 32.35
C ASN A 191 1.78 -26.90 32.38
N SER A 192 2.90 -26.52 32.97
CA SER A 192 4.04 -27.42 33.21
C SER A 192 3.88 -28.30 34.46
N SER A 193 2.78 -28.17 35.21
CA SER A 193 2.53 -28.88 36.47
C SER A 193 1.44 -29.95 36.39
N ILE A 194 1.06 -30.40 35.19
CA ILE A 194 0.20 -31.59 35.04
C ILE A 194 1.11 -32.83 35.10
N PRO A 195 1.06 -33.65 36.16
CA PRO A 195 1.77 -34.93 36.16
C PRO A 195 1.07 -35.85 35.15
N LEU A 196 1.85 -36.46 34.26
CA LEU A 196 1.41 -37.59 33.45
C LEU A 196 1.22 -38.81 34.36
N TRP A 197 0.05 -38.92 35.00
CA TRP A 197 -0.48 -40.19 35.51
C TRP A 197 -2.01 -40.20 35.42
N LEU A 198 -2.51 -40.72 34.30
CA LEU A 198 -3.57 -41.74 34.16
C LEU A 198 -3.82 -42.00 32.68
#